data_AF-A0A497RFU6-F1
#
_entry.id   AF-A0A497RFU6-F1
#
_cell.length_a   1.000
_cell.length_b   1.000
_cell.length_c   1.000
_cell.angle_alpha   90.00
_cell.angle_beta   90.00
_cell.angle_gamma   90.00
#
_symmetry.space_group_name_H-M   'P 1'
#
loop_
_entity.id
_entity.type
_entity.pdbx_description
1 polymer ?
#
loop_
_entity_poly.entity_id
_entity_poly.type
_entity_poly.pdbx_seq_one_letter_code
_entity_poly.pdbx_strand_id
1 'polypeptide(L)' 'MGRKLTFFDVKAKRKFSTSKYVKVKRKVRGSTTTFAVARSPFSGIKCYRVLKRGKRRGRG' A
#
# COMPACT_ATOMS: atom_id res chain seq x y z
N MET A 1 18.08 -4.61 -7.45
CA MET A 1 17.18 -5.04 -6.34
C MET A 1 16.17 -3.93 -6.02
N GLY A 2 14.87 -4.23 -5.94
CA GLY A 2 13.84 -3.22 -5.65
C GLY A 2 13.84 -2.75 -4.19
N ARG A 3 13.39 -1.51 -3.94
CA ARG A 3 13.32 -0.90 -2.59
C ARG A 3 12.42 -1.74 -1.67
N LYS A 4 12.94 -2.15 -0.51
CA LYS A 4 12.17 -2.88 0.51
C LYS A 4 11.17 -1.95 1.18
N LEU A 5 9.91 -2.38 1.30
CA LEU A 5 8.87 -1.64 2.00
C LEU A 5 8.36 -2.44 3.19
N THR A 6 8.12 -1.73 4.29
CA THR A 6 7.44 -2.26 5.47
C THR A 6 5.92 -2.14 5.32
N PHE A 7 5.22 -3.21 5.66
CA PHE A 7 3.76 -3.33 5.69
C PHE A 7 3.33 -3.73 7.10
N PHE A 8 2.05 -3.50 7.41
CA PHE A 8 1.44 -3.96 8.65
C PHE A 8 0.31 -4.93 8.32
N ASP A 9 0.38 -6.10 8.94
CA ASP A 9 -0.69 -7.09 8.93
C ASP A 9 -1.62 -6.82 10.11
N VAL A 10 -2.83 -6.38 9.80
CA VAL A 10 -3.85 -6.06 10.82
C VAL A 10 -4.39 -7.30 11.53
N LYS A 11 -4.39 -8.47 10.87
CA LYS A 11 -4.88 -9.73 11.43
C LYS A 11 -3.84 -10.34 12.36
N ALA A 12 -2.58 -10.37 11.94
CA ALA A 12 -1.47 -10.84 12.77
C ALA A 12 -0.97 -9.79 13.77
N LYS A 13 -1.42 -8.54 13.65
CA LYS A 13 -0.94 -7.36 14.41
C LYS A 13 0.59 -7.18 14.35
N ARG A 14 1.20 -7.49 13.19
CA ARG A 14 2.66 -7.55 13.03
C ARG A 14 3.15 -6.82 11.78
N LYS A 15 4.34 -6.23 11.88
CA LYS A 15 5.04 -5.61 10.73
C LYS A 15 5.86 -6.66 9.98
N PHE A 16 5.94 -6.54 8.66
CA PHE A 16 6.90 -7.28 7.83
C PHE A 16 7.45 -6.37 6.73
N SER A 17 8.64 -6.70 6.25
CA SER A 17 9.30 -5.91 5.20
C SER A 17 9.60 -6.78 3.99
N THR A 18 9.22 -6.34 2.80
CA THR A 18 9.40 -7.10 1.55
C THR A 18 9.62 -6.16 0.35
N SER A 19 10.39 -6.63 -0.63
CA SER A 19 10.46 -6.06 -1.98
C SER A 19 9.45 -6.70 -2.94
N LYS A 20 8.83 -7.83 -2.54
CA LYS A 20 7.80 -8.54 -3.30
C LYS A 20 6.43 -7.88 -3.10
N TYR A 21 6.20 -6.78 -3.80
CA TYR A 21 4.93 -6.08 -3.83
C TYR A 21 4.61 -5.57 -5.24
N VAL A 22 3.33 -5.36 -5.52
CA VAL A 22 2.86 -4.72 -6.75
C VAL A 22 2.40 -3.30 -6.48
N LYS A 23 2.63 -2.39 -7.43
CA LYS A 23 2.11 -1.02 -7.36
C LYS A 23 0.78 -0.94 -8.08
N VAL A 24 -0.25 -0.39 -7.43
CA VAL A 24 -1.57 -0.17 -8.02
C VAL A 24 -1.97 1.29 -7.87
N LYS A 25 -2.60 1.85 -8.90
CA LYS A 25 -3.24 3.17 -8.83
C LYS A 25 -4.73 2.96 -8.59
N ARG A 26 -5.31 3.62 -7.59
CA ARG A 26 -6.75 3.59 -7.31
C ARG A 26 -7.29 4.99 -7.10
N LYS A 27 -8.47 5.27 -7.66
CA LYS A 27 -9.22 6.50 -7.39
C LYS A 27 -9.84 6.37 -5.99
N VAL A 28 -9.40 7.21 -5.07
CA VAL A 28 -9.88 7.24 -3.68
C VAL A 28 -10.24 8.69 -3.35
N ARG A 29 -11.49 8.91 -2.94
CA ARG A 29 -12.01 10.24 -2.54
C ARG A 29 -11.65 11.35 -3.55
N GLY A 30 -11.91 11.08 -4.83
CA GLY A 30 -11.65 12.02 -5.93
C GLY A 30 -10.18 12.18 -6.34
N SER A 31 -9.26 11.42 -5.75
CA SER A 31 -7.81 11.51 -6.05
C SER A 31 -7.23 10.16 -6.47
N THR A 32 -6.36 10.16 -7.48
CA THR A 32 -5.63 8.94 -7.88
C THR A 32 -4.48 8.69 -6.91
N THR A 33 -4.62 7.70 -6.04
CA THR A 33 -3.62 7.30 -5.05
C THR A 33 -2.87 6.06 -5.50
N THR A 34 -1.55 6.07 -5.36
CA THR A 34 -0.68 4.92 -5.63
C THR A 34 -0.44 4.14 -4.34
N PHE A 35 -0.73 2.84 -4.38
CA PHE A 35 -0.51 1.89 -3.29
C PHE A 35 0.53 0.85 -3.69
N ALA A 36 1.33 0.39 -2.72
CA ALA A 36 2.01 -0.89 -2.79
C ALA A 36 1.14 -1.95 -2.12
N VAL A 37 1.06 -3.14 -2.71
CA VAL A 37 0.29 -4.27 -2.19
C VAL A 37 1.19 -5.49 -2.08
N ALA A 38 1.30 -6.04 -0.88
CA ALA A 38 2.03 -7.27 -0.59
C ALA A 38 1.10 -8.29 0.10
N ARG A 39 1.37 -9.58 -0.09
CA ARG A 39 0.77 -10.61 0.76
C ARG A 39 1.58 -10.75 2.05
N SER A 40 0.88 -10.77 3.18
CA SER A 40 1.51 -11.03 4.47
C SER A 40 2.01 -12.48 4.54
N PRO A 41 3.24 -12.72 5.02
CA PRO A 41 3.71 -14.07 5.30
C PRO A 41 3.07 -14.67 6.56
N PHE A 42 2.41 -13.86 7.40
CA PHE A 42 1.84 -14.32 8.67
C PHE A 42 0.40 -14.80 8.54
N SER A 43 -0.43 -14.07 7.78
CA SER A 43 -1.87 -14.38 7.67
C SER A 43 -2.35 -14.58 6.23
N GLY A 44 -1.49 -14.40 5.23
CA GLY A 44 -1.83 -14.54 3.81
C GLY A 44 -2.66 -13.38 3.23
N ILE A 45 -3.13 -12.43 4.06
CA ILE A 45 -3.96 -11.31 3.60
C ILE A 45 -3.15 -10.31 2.74
N LYS A 46 -3.87 -9.52 1.95
CA LYS A 46 -3.28 -8.38 1.22
C LYS A 46 -3.12 -7.20 2.16
N CYS A 47 -1.88 -6.71 2.29
CA CYS A 47 -1.55 -5.50 3.03
C CYS A 47 -1.27 -4.36 2.05
N TYR A 48 -1.90 -3.20 2.29
CA TYR A 48 -1.77 -2.01 1.45
C TYR A 48 -0.90 -0.97 2.15
N ARG A 49 0.02 -0.36 1.39
CA ARG A 49 0.80 0.80 1.82
C ARG A 49 0.62 1.94 0.84
N VAL A 50 0.28 3.12 1.32
CA VAL A 50 0.22 4.33 0.48
C VAL A 50 1.65 4.75 0.11
N LEU A 51 1.90 4.92 -1.19
CA LEU A 51 3.17 5.46 -1.69
C LEU A 51 3.05 6.94 -2.04
N LYS A 52 1.98 7.32 -2.72
CA LYS A 52 1.71 8.69 -3.16
C LYS A 52 0.21 8.93 -3.20
N ARG A 53 -0.26 9.95 -2.48
CA ARG A 53 -1.65 10.43 -2.62
C ARG A 53 -1.75 11.36 -3.83
N GLY A 54 -2.83 11.23 -4.59
CA GLY A 54 -3.11 12.17 -5.67
C GLY A 54 -3.46 13.54 -5.08
N LYS A 55 -3.13 14.63 -5.79
CA LYS A 55 -3.65 15.95 -5.43
C LYS A 55 -5.18 15.90 -5.55
N ARG A 56 -5.89 16.30 -4.51
CA ARG A 56 -7.31 16.63 -4.64
C ARG A 56 -7.37 17.92 -5.45
N ARG A 57 -8.15 17.95 -6.53
CA ARG A 57 -8.63 19.22 -7.06
C ARG A 57 -9.65 19.73 -6.04
N GLY A 58 -9.21 20.55 -5.10
CA GLY A 58 -10.14 21.37 -4.33
C GLY A 58 -10.87 22.27 -5.31
N ARG A 59 -12.19 22.41 -5.14
CA ARG A 59 -12.94 23.54 -5.71
C ARG A 59 -12.20 24.81 -5.28
N GLY A 60 -11.79 25.60 -6.27
CA GLY A 60 -11.47 27.01 -6.04
C GLY A 60 -12.72 27.76 -5.58
#